data_AF-A0A254QS43-F1
#
_entry.id   AF-A0A254QS43-F1
#
_cell.length_a   1.000
_cell.length_b   1.000
_cell.length_c   1.000
_cell.angle_alpha   90.00
_cell.angle_beta   90.00
_cell.angle_gamma   90.00
#
_symmetry.space_group_name_H-M   'P 1'
#
loop_
_entity.id
_entity.type
_entity.pdbx_description
1 polymer ?
#
loop_
_entity_poly.entity_id
_entity_poly.type
_entity_poly.pdbx_seq_one_letter_code
_entity_poly.pdbx_strand_id
1 'polypeptide(L)'
;MKFSAQEEYGLRCLIQIAKAGRPLTIPEISDLEGISSTHAAKTLMILRKEGFVVASRGQSGGYSLARNAAEIAVGDVLSAIGGKLYDAEFCRKHSGALDICTHAVDCSVRSLWQIIQGAVDNVLDKVTLQDMVATEAKSNVTLHMDGRPTVMSRPPAESVEV
;
A
#
# COMPACT_ATOMS: atom_id res chain seq x y z
N MET A 1 9.72 -4.92 0.25
CA MET A 1 8.75 -4.23 1.08
C MET A 1 9.52 -3.92 2.32
N LYS A 2 9.67 -2.65 2.61
CA LYS A 2 10.18 -2.19 3.89
C LYS A 2 9.06 -1.31 4.42
N PHE A 3 8.73 -1.39 5.70
CA PHE A 3 7.82 -0.40 6.28
C PHE A 3 8.65 0.84 6.58
N SER A 4 8.81 1.71 5.58
CA SER A 4 9.52 2.97 5.70
C SER A 4 8.58 4.15 5.53
N ALA A 5 9.10 5.37 5.73
CA ALA A 5 8.36 6.59 5.49
C ALA A 5 7.81 6.67 4.04
N GLN A 6 8.48 6.04 3.07
CA GLN A 6 8.06 6.10 1.67
C GLN A 6 6.75 5.33 1.43
N GLU A 7 6.61 4.13 2.00
CA GLU A 7 5.41 3.30 1.91
C GLU A 7 4.24 3.95 2.67
N GLU A 8 4.51 4.45 3.86
CA GLU A 8 3.53 5.17 4.69
C GLU A 8 2.97 6.40 3.96
N TYR A 9 3.85 7.26 3.44
CA TYR A 9 3.42 8.45 2.71
C TYR A 9 2.73 8.10 1.39
N GLY A 10 3.13 7.02 0.73
CA GLY A 10 2.46 6.50 -0.46
C GLY A 10 1.00 6.15 -0.23
N LEU A 11 0.73 5.36 0.81
CA LEU A 11 -0.64 4.99 1.17
C LEU A 11 -1.46 6.21 1.61
N ARG A 12 -0.89 7.07 2.45
CA ARG A 12 -1.58 8.28 2.90
C ARG A 12 -1.95 9.21 1.74
N CYS A 13 -1.04 9.42 0.78
CA CYS A 13 -1.34 10.18 -0.45
C CYS A 13 -2.52 9.57 -1.23
N LEU A 14 -2.54 8.25 -1.42
CA LEU A 14 -3.65 7.57 -2.10
C LEU A 14 -4.97 7.73 -1.34
N ILE A 15 -4.95 7.64 -0.01
CA ILE A 15 -6.13 7.81 0.83
C ILE A 15 -6.70 9.22 0.69
N GLN A 16 -5.86 10.27 0.65
CA GLN A 16 -6.34 11.64 0.42
C GLN A 16 -6.97 11.80 -0.95
N ILE A 17 -6.31 11.28 -1.99
CA ILE A 17 -6.83 11.35 -3.36
C ILE A 17 -8.18 10.62 -3.44
N ALA A 18 -8.30 9.46 -2.80
CA ALA A 18 -9.53 8.69 -2.73
C ALA A 18 -10.65 9.45 -1.98
N LYS A 19 -10.33 10.08 -0.85
CA LYS A 19 -11.28 10.86 -0.03
C LYS A 19 -11.75 12.14 -0.71
N ALA A 20 -10.88 12.80 -1.45
CA ALA A 20 -11.18 14.10 -2.04
C ALA A 20 -12.28 14.05 -3.11
N GLY A 21 -12.41 12.93 -3.84
CA GLY A 21 -13.37 12.79 -4.94
C GLY A 21 -13.13 13.75 -6.12
N ARG A 22 -12.01 14.47 -6.12
CA ARG A 22 -11.56 15.40 -7.15
C ARG A 22 -10.03 15.31 -7.32
N PRO A 23 -9.47 15.80 -8.43
CA PRO A 23 -8.02 15.92 -8.56
C PRO A 23 -7.42 16.76 -7.42
N LEU A 24 -6.29 16.30 -6.87
CA LEU A 24 -5.49 17.02 -5.90
C LEU A 24 -4.13 17.39 -6.48
N THR A 25 -3.70 18.62 -6.26
CA THR A 25 -2.38 19.11 -6.65
C THR A 25 -1.31 18.64 -5.67
N ILE A 26 -0.03 18.70 -6.08
CA ILE A 26 1.11 18.37 -5.20
C ILE A 26 1.10 19.24 -3.93
N PRO A 27 0.91 20.58 -3.98
CA PRO A 27 0.82 21.40 -2.77
C PRO A 27 -0.31 20.97 -1.84
N GLU A 28 -1.52 20.71 -2.37
CA GLU A 28 -2.64 20.26 -1.54
C GLU A 28 -2.32 18.94 -0.82
N ILE A 29 -1.74 17.96 -1.54
CA ILE A 29 -1.34 16.68 -0.93
C ILE A 29 -0.23 16.89 0.10
N SER A 30 0.72 17.77 -0.19
CA SER A 30 1.81 18.14 0.72
C SER A 30 1.27 18.68 2.05
N ASP A 31 0.32 19.60 1.97
CA ASP A 31 -0.30 20.24 3.14
C ASP A 31 -1.17 19.27 3.92
N LEU A 32 -1.99 18.46 3.24
CA LEU A 32 -2.84 17.43 3.87
C LEU A 32 -2.01 16.38 4.62
N GLU A 33 -0.82 16.05 4.12
CA GLU A 33 0.03 15.00 4.69
C GLU A 33 1.15 15.51 5.60
N GLY A 34 1.36 16.82 5.66
CA GLY A 34 2.45 17.42 6.44
C GLY A 34 3.84 17.00 5.95
N ILE A 35 3.98 16.74 4.64
CA ILE A 35 5.26 16.38 4.00
C ILE A 35 5.71 17.53 3.09
N SER A 36 6.92 17.46 2.54
CA SER A 36 7.38 18.46 1.57
C SER A 36 6.83 18.18 0.17
N SER A 37 6.62 19.24 -0.63
CA SER A 37 6.15 19.11 -2.01
C SER A 37 7.06 18.22 -2.86
N THR A 38 8.37 18.24 -2.58
CA THR A 38 9.35 17.38 -3.25
C THR A 38 9.12 15.90 -2.92
N HIS A 39 8.84 15.56 -1.65
CA HIS A 39 8.51 14.19 -1.26
C HIS A 39 7.18 13.75 -1.86
N ALA A 40 6.14 14.58 -1.75
CA ALA A 40 4.84 14.31 -2.38
C ALA A 40 4.98 14.07 -3.89
N ALA A 41 5.71 14.94 -4.60
CA ALA A 41 5.96 14.79 -6.03
C ALA A 41 6.68 13.48 -6.38
N LYS A 42 7.71 13.10 -5.61
CA LYS A 42 8.46 11.85 -5.82
C LYS A 42 7.55 10.63 -5.61
N THR A 43 6.77 10.63 -4.54
CA THR A 43 5.82 9.55 -4.24
C THR A 43 4.75 9.42 -5.33
N LEU A 44 4.15 10.53 -5.74
CA LEU A 44 3.13 10.55 -6.79
C LEU A 44 3.67 10.15 -8.16
N MET A 45 4.94 10.46 -8.45
CA MET A 45 5.60 9.99 -9.67
C MET A 45 5.71 8.46 -9.71
N ILE A 46 6.08 7.83 -8.58
CA ILE A 46 6.13 6.37 -8.47
C ILE A 46 4.72 5.80 -8.64
N LEU A 47 3.75 6.29 -7.87
CA LEU A 47 2.36 5.83 -7.95
C LEU A 47 1.76 5.98 -9.35
N ARG A 48 2.12 7.04 -10.08
CA ARG A 48 1.68 7.26 -11.46
C ARG A 48 2.32 6.26 -12.41
N LYS A 49 3.62 6.00 -12.27
CA LYS A 49 4.36 5.04 -13.10
C LYS A 49 3.79 3.63 -12.95
N GLU A 50 3.42 3.28 -11.72
CA GLU A 50 2.84 1.98 -11.37
C GLU A 50 1.33 1.92 -11.63
N GLY A 51 0.73 3.00 -12.14
CA GLY A 51 -0.65 3.00 -12.62
C GLY A 51 -1.72 3.13 -11.53
N PHE A 52 -1.39 3.57 -10.32
CA PHE A 52 -2.38 3.81 -9.26
C PHE A 52 -3.04 5.17 -9.37
N VAL A 53 -2.35 6.15 -9.94
CA VAL A 53 -2.86 7.52 -10.13
C VAL A 53 -2.62 8.01 -11.55
N VAL A 54 -3.50 8.91 -12.01
CA VAL A 54 -3.35 9.67 -13.25
C VAL A 54 -3.16 11.14 -12.93
N ALA A 55 -2.39 11.83 -13.76
CA ALA A 55 -2.16 13.27 -13.64
C ALA A 55 -2.85 14.01 -14.78
N SER A 56 -3.67 15.00 -14.44
CA SER A 56 -4.32 15.92 -15.39
C SER A 56 -3.64 17.28 -15.35
N ARG A 57 -3.59 17.96 -16.51
CA ARG A 57 -3.03 19.31 -16.65
C ARG A 57 -4.15 20.36 -16.69
N GLY A 58 -3.81 21.61 -16.36
CA GLY A 58 -4.71 22.76 -16.44
C GLY A 58 -5.06 23.33 -15.07
N GLN A 59 -5.91 24.36 -15.05
CA GLN A 59 -6.27 25.12 -13.85
C GLN A 59 -7.06 24.30 -12.81
N SER A 60 -7.71 23.22 -13.24
CA SER A 60 -8.37 22.21 -12.39
C SER A 60 -7.64 20.87 -12.41
N GLY A 61 -6.36 20.86 -12.82
CA GLY A 61 -5.55 19.65 -12.91
C GLY A 61 -5.08 19.13 -11.55
N GLY A 62 -4.47 17.95 -11.56
CA GLY A 62 -3.99 17.29 -10.36
C GLY A 62 -3.92 15.77 -10.52
N TYR A 63 -3.73 15.08 -9.41
CA TYR A 63 -3.70 13.63 -9.32
C TYR A 63 -5.06 13.08 -8.90
N SER A 64 -5.49 12.04 -9.59
CA SER A 64 -6.70 11.26 -9.28
C SER A 64 -6.37 9.77 -9.33
N LEU A 65 -7.17 8.92 -8.68
CA LEU A 65 -6.99 7.48 -8.82
C LEU A 65 -7.18 7.06 -10.29
N ALA A 66 -6.35 6.13 -10.75
CA ALA A 66 -6.46 5.59 -12.10
C ALA A 66 -7.62 4.59 -12.26
N ARG A 67 -8.10 4.03 -11.15
CA ARG A 67 -9.20 3.07 -11.07
C ARG A 67 -9.92 3.18 -9.72
N ASN A 68 -11.01 2.44 -9.53
CA ASN A 68 -11.78 2.50 -8.29
C ASN A 68 -10.92 2.08 -7.08
N ALA A 69 -11.07 2.73 -5.92
CA ALA A 69 -10.35 2.39 -4.70
C ALA A 69 -10.57 0.92 -4.26
N ALA A 70 -11.72 0.33 -4.58
CA ALA A 70 -12.03 -1.08 -4.30
C ALA A 70 -11.24 -2.06 -5.18
N GLU A 71 -10.62 -1.59 -6.26
CA GLU A 71 -9.78 -2.38 -7.19
C GLU A 71 -8.27 -2.19 -6.93
N ILE A 72 -7.91 -1.44 -5.89
CA ILE A 72 -6.52 -1.16 -5.55
C ILE A 72 -6.19 -1.95 -4.28
N ALA A 73 -5.55 -3.12 -4.43
CA ALA A 73 -5.06 -3.88 -3.30
C ALA A 73 -3.89 -3.15 -2.63
N VAL A 74 -3.86 -3.15 -1.30
CA VAL A 74 -2.78 -2.52 -0.52
C VAL A 74 -1.44 -3.24 -0.75
N GLY A 75 -1.48 -4.57 -0.91
CA GLY A 75 -0.31 -5.39 -1.25
C GLY A 75 0.38 -4.91 -2.53
N ASP A 76 -0.41 -4.62 -3.57
CA ASP A 76 0.12 -4.11 -4.85
C ASP A 76 0.82 -2.77 -4.67
N VAL A 77 0.21 -1.83 -3.93
CA VAL A 77 0.78 -0.50 -3.69
C VAL A 77 2.10 -0.61 -2.94
N LEU A 78 2.13 -1.38 -1.86
CA LEU A 78 3.33 -1.55 -1.04
C LEU A 78 4.45 -2.27 -1.80
N SER A 79 4.09 -3.28 -2.61
CA SER A 79 5.03 -3.97 -3.48
C SER A 79 5.60 -3.06 -4.56
N ALA A 80 4.78 -2.16 -5.12
CA ALA A 80 5.21 -1.24 -6.16
C ALA A 80 6.13 -0.12 -5.64
N ILE A 81 5.92 0.35 -4.41
CA ILE A 81 6.76 1.38 -3.79
C ILE A 81 8.07 0.79 -3.25
N GLY A 82 7.98 -0.35 -2.54
CA GLY A 82 9.07 -0.87 -1.72
C GLY A 82 9.56 -2.28 -2.07
N GLY A 83 8.99 -2.93 -3.10
CA GLY A 83 9.22 -4.34 -3.45
C GLY A 83 8.57 -5.32 -2.47
N LYS A 84 9.01 -6.58 -2.41
CA LYS A 84 8.58 -7.61 -1.41
C LYS A 84 9.55 -7.75 -0.23
N LEU A 85 9.12 -8.21 0.96
CA LEU A 85 10.03 -8.43 2.11
C LEU A 85 11.09 -9.47 1.71
N TYR A 86 10.62 -10.52 1.03
CA TYR A 86 11.44 -11.59 0.49
C TYR A 86 11.02 -11.86 -0.97
N ASP A 87 12.00 -11.89 -1.87
CA ASP A 87 11.84 -12.22 -3.27
C ASP A 87 12.93 -13.20 -3.72
N ALA A 88 12.86 -13.68 -4.96
CA ALA A 88 13.84 -14.60 -5.51
C ALA A 88 15.28 -14.04 -5.50
N GLU A 89 15.42 -12.70 -5.47
CA GLU A 89 16.70 -12.01 -5.49
C GLU A 89 17.27 -11.75 -4.10
N PHE A 90 16.51 -12.01 -3.05
CA PHE A 90 16.92 -11.75 -1.68
C PHE A 90 18.20 -12.49 -1.34
N CYS A 91 18.31 -13.78 -1.64
CA CYS A 91 19.52 -14.55 -1.35
C CYS A 91 20.73 -14.07 -2.14
N ARG A 92 20.54 -13.59 -3.38
CA ARG A 92 21.64 -13.04 -4.19
C ARG A 92 22.18 -11.73 -3.60
N LYS A 93 21.31 -10.89 -3.04
CA LYS A 93 21.69 -9.63 -2.39
C LYS A 93 22.31 -9.83 -1.00
N HIS A 94 22.22 -11.04 -0.44
CA HIS A 94 22.69 -11.38 0.90
C HIS A 94 23.58 -12.64 0.90
N SER A 95 24.42 -12.78 -0.13
CA SER A 95 25.37 -13.89 -0.26
C SER A 95 26.57 -13.78 0.69
N GLY A 96 26.73 -12.65 1.38
CA GLY A 96 27.85 -12.37 2.27
C GLY A 96 29.05 -11.83 1.49
N ALA A 97 30.25 -12.33 1.78
CA ALA A 97 31.48 -11.94 1.10
C ALA A 97 31.72 -12.68 -0.24
N LEU A 98 30.79 -13.54 -0.66
CA LEU A 98 30.89 -14.37 -1.86
C LEU A 98 29.84 -13.95 -2.90
N ASP A 99 30.05 -14.34 -4.16
CA ASP A 99 29.06 -14.11 -5.23
C ASP A 99 27.82 -15.01 -5.09
N ILE A 100 27.99 -16.21 -4.51
CA ILE A 100 26.92 -17.19 -4.27
C ILE A 100 26.85 -17.47 -2.77
N CYS A 101 25.64 -17.46 -2.22
CA CYS A 101 25.41 -17.77 -0.82
C CYS A 101 25.90 -19.18 -0.47
N THR A 102 26.66 -19.33 0.61
CA THR A 102 27.12 -20.64 1.13
C THR A 102 25.97 -21.60 1.42
N HIS A 103 24.77 -21.07 1.68
CA HIS A 103 23.54 -21.84 1.92
C HIS A 103 22.65 -21.97 0.67
N ALA A 104 23.21 -21.85 -0.54
CA ALA A 104 22.41 -21.90 -1.78
C ALA A 104 21.63 -23.23 -1.94
N VAL A 105 22.19 -24.34 -1.49
CA VAL A 105 21.57 -25.68 -1.61
C VAL A 105 20.59 -25.97 -0.48
N ASP A 106 20.99 -25.77 0.78
CA ASP A 106 20.16 -26.02 1.96
C ASP A 106 20.22 -24.83 2.92
N CYS A 107 19.06 -24.21 3.16
CA CYS A 107 18.91 -23.04 3.99
C CYS A 107 17.54 -23.04 4.69
N SER A 108 17.50 -23.50 5.93
CA SER A 108 16.29 -23.49 6.75
C SER A 108 15.68 -22.10 6.93
N VAL A 109 16.53 -21.06 6.96
CA VAL A 109 16.12 -19.66 7.08
C VAL A 109 15.34 -19.18 5.85
N ARG A 110 15.64 -19.69 4.64
CA ARG A 110 14.87 -19.36 3.42
C ARG A 110 13.42 -19.84 3.53
N SER A 111 13.19 -21.04 4.06
CA SER A 111 11.83 -21.55 4.29
C SER A 111 11.04 -20.66 5.26
N LEU A 112 11.68 -20.20 6.34
CA LEU A 112 11.08 -19.25 7.28
C LEU A 112 10.68 -17.94 6.59
N TRP A 113 11.57 -17.35 5.78
CA TRP A 113 11.27 -16.10 5.07
C TRP A 113 10.14 -16.24 4.05
N GLN A 114 10.06 -17.39 3.35
CA GLN A 114 8.95 -17.66 2.44
C GLN A 114 7.62 -17.74 3.18
N ILE A 115 7.58 -18.37 4.36
CA ILE A 115 6.37 -18.44 5.20
C ILE A 115 5.96 -17.04 5.67
N ILE A 116 6.90 -16.23 6.16
CA ILE A 116 6.63 -14.85 6.60
C ILE A 116 6.10 -14.01 5.44
N GLN A 117 6.75 -14.06 4.27
CA GLN A 117 6.30 -13.35 3.08
C GLN A 117 4.90 -13.77 2.67
N GLY A 118 4.60 -15.07 2.65
CA GLY A 118 3.27 -15.58 2.32
C GLY A 118 2.19 -15.15 3.32
N ALA A 119 2.52 -15.11 4.62
CA ALA A 119 1.61 -14.60 5.64
C ALA A 119 1.29 -13.12 5.44
N VAL A 120 2.31 -12.30 5.12
CA VAL A 120 2.14 -10.88 4.86
C VAL A 120 1.32 -10.64 3.58
N ASP A 121 1.64 -11.34 2.48
CA ASP A 121 0.89 -11.24 1.22
C ASP A 121 -0.59 -11.60 1.43
N ASN A 122 -0.87 -12.69 2.15
CA ASN A 122 -2.24 -13.11 2.45
C ASN A 122 -3.06 -12.07 3.25
N VAL A 123 -2.40 -11.24 4.07
CA VAL A 123 -3.08 -10.14 4.76
C VAL A 123 -3.32 -8.98 3.79
N LEU A 124 -2.28 -8.57 3.07
CA LEU A 124 -2.32 -7.35 2.25
C LEU A 124 -3.16 -7.50 0.97
N ASP A 125 -3.25 -8.70 0.41
CA ASP A 125 -4.04 -9.00 -0.80
C ASP A 125 -5.55 -8.89 -0.57
N LYS A 126 -5.98 -8.92 0.70
CA LYS A 126 -7.39 -8.86 1.10
C LYS A 126 -7.83 -7.47 1.57
N VAL A 127 -6.91 -6.51 1.62
CA VAL A 127 -7.20 -5.13 1.98
C VAL A 127 -7.10 -4.28 0.73
N THR A 128 -8.15 -3.53 0.46
CA THR A 128 -8.19 -2.57 -0.65
C THR A 128 -8.02 -1.14 -0.13
N LEU A 129 -7.67 -0.21 -1.02
CA LEU A 129 -7.62 1.21 -0.68
C LEU A 129 -8.98 1.70 -0.16
N GLN A 130 -10.09 1.17 -0.69
CA GLN A 130 -11.44 1.53 -0.24
C GLN A 130 -11.66 1.22 1.24
N ASP A 131 -11.10 0.12 1.74
CA ASP A 131 -11.19 -0.27 3.14
C ASP A 131 -10.43 0.69 4.08
N MET A 132 -9.43 1.40 3.53
CA MET A 132 -8.63 2.38 4.25
C MET A 132 -9.19 3.81 4.21
N VAL A 133 -10.17 4.08 3.34
CA VAL A 133 -10.79 5.41 3.20
C VAL A 133 -11.68 5.77 4.41
N ALA A 134 -12.09 4.78 5.21
CA ALA A 134 -12.84 5.00 6.45
C ALA A 134 -11.97 5.58 7.58
N THR A 135 -12.61 6.06 8.67
CA THR A 135 -11.90 6.46 9.90
C THR A 135 -11.27 5.23 10.56
N GLU A 136 -10.14 5.40 11.28
CA GLU A 136 -9.44 4.30 11.97
C GLU A 136 -10.37 3.40 12.79
N ALA A 137 -11.34 4.00 13.51
CA ALA A 137 -12.35 3.28 14.29
C ALA A 137 -13.31 2.41 13.45
N LYS A 138 -13.40 2.64 12.13
CA LYS A 138 -14.22 1.91 11.15
C LYS A 138 -13.36 1.09 10.18
N SER A 139 -12.09 1.43 10.01
CA SER A 139 -11.07 0.65 9.32
C SER A 139 -10.59 -0.49 10.21
N ASN A 140 -11.51 -1.24 10.81
CA ASN A 140 -11.14 -2.37 11.66
C ASN A 140 -10.81 -3.56 10.74
N VAL A 141 -9.56 -3.61 10.27
CA VAL A 141 -8.96 -4.80 9.68
C VAL A 141 -8.73 -5.78 10.83
N THR A 142 -9.71 -6.63 11.11
CA THR A 142 -9.57 -7.66 12.13
C THR A 142 -8.92 -8.88 11.52
N LEU A 143 -7.73 -9.23 11.98
CA LEU A 143 -7.11 -10.52 11.69
C LEU A 143 -7.75 -11.59 12.60
N HIS A 144 -8.57 -12.46 12.02
CA HIS A 144 -9.07 -13.64 12.71
C HIS A 144 -7.95 -14.65 12.95
N MET A 145 -8.11 -15.51 13.96
CA MET A 145 -7.10 -16.51 14.34
C MET A 145 -6.81 -17.57 13.24
N ASP A 146 -7.63 -17.65 12.20
CA ASP A 146 -7.39 -18.45 10.99
C ASP A 146 -6.54 -17.72 9.92
N GLY A 147 -6.04 -16.52 10.24
CA GLY A 147 -5.25 -15.69 9.33
C GLY A 147 -6.08 -15.00 8.24
N ARG A 148 -7.41 -14.94 8.39
CA ARG A 148 -8.26 -14.12 7.50
C ARG A 148 -8.39 -12.71 8.07
N PRO A 149 -7.94 -11.66 7.36
CA PRO A 149 -8.41 -10.31 7.61
C PRO A 149 -9.87 -10.21 7.17
N THR A 150 -10.71 -9.70 8.06
CA THR A 150 -12.06 -9.24 7.72
C THR A 150 -12.09 -7.73 7.93
N VAL A 151 -12.56 -7.02 6.91
CA VAL A 151 -12.94 -5.62 7.05
C VAL A 151 -14.39 -5.61 7.50
N MET A 152 -14.69 -5.00 8.66
CA MET A 152 -16.06 -4.85 9.13
C MET A 152 -16.89 -4.03 8.12
N SER A 153 -17.64 -4.71 7.26
CA SER A 153 -18.68 -4.09 6.45
C SER A 153 -19.85 -3.73 7.35
N ARG A 154 -20.11 -2.43 7.48
CA ARG A 154 -21.32 -1.73 7.98
C ARG A 154 -22.45 -2.66 8.48
N PRO A 155 -22.92 -2.55 9.74
CA PRO A 155 -24.24 -3.09 10.08
C PRO A 155 -25.29 -2.33 9.24
N PRO A 156 -26.34 -3.01 8.74
CA PRO A 156 -27.41 -2.35 8.00
C PRO A 156 -27.89 -1.16 8.84
N ALA A 157 -28.13 -0.02 8.19
CA ALA A 157 -28.64 1.15 8.90
C ALA A 157 -29.92 0.70 9.63
N GLU A 158 -29.90 0.76 10.96
CA GLU A 158 -31.15 0.77 11.72
C GLU A 158 -31.97 1.93 11.16
N SER A 159 -33.08 1.55 10.54
CA SER A 159 -34.17 2.44 10.18
C SER A 159 -34.60 3.12 11.47
N VAL A 160 -34.17 4.37 11.67
CA VAL A 160 -34.85 5.25 12.62
C VAL A 160 -36.17 5.61 11.94
N GLU A 161 -37.18 4.77 12.18
CA GLU A 161 -38.58 5.11 11.96
C GLU A 161 -38.95 6.22 12.96
N VAL A 162 -39.40 7.34 12.38
CA VAL A 162 -40.28 8.42 12.90
C VAL A 162 -40.13 8.84 14.36
#